data_AF-A0AAI9LJJ7-F1
#
_entry.id   AF-A0AAI9LJJ7-F1
#
_cell.length_a   1.000
_cell.length_b   1.000
_cell.length_c   1.000
_cell.angle_alpha   90.00
_cell.angle_beta   90.00
_cell.angle_gamma   90.00
#
_symmetry.space_group_name_H-M   'P 1'
#
loop_
_entity.id
_entity.type
_entity.pdbx_description
1 polymer ?
#
loop_
_entity_poly.entity_id
_entity_poly.type
_entity_poly.pdbx_seq_one_letter_code
_entity_poly.pdbx_strand_id
1 'polypeptide(L)'
;MLFDPRSFDFEDVGGQPAWSPSRQHSAAQCRPAHDFLTLPTVPAAVPATAVLCHGDTVDLLDVVRAQFATGVLRAKDVTAPTSAGDAFAQAMLAWIGDRTPQCQRLSFSLSLLDRGAVADQVSQFGWDGEVDASLYLGIDLPGDAVYAIGMERAQALRKVHPSLLFTAMSVINSAASKSLYLRTPDELLDMFARWYWEGDWTTKSTDDEARELLKERFGDEDEDIERYLPSIVRPELAPDDVVPRFAHLEPRSARLRELSRRTLRALARSQGGWIGKLCGALADLEQLVARQGNRSVFEGSQWGEPAYSAAVIAFKESGYVSEILDDHYDTLNCSGEATFYQCFIPIASEPNAIRQQFQNLDGMLRIIGALDRVLTLISS
;
A
#
# COMPACT_ATOMS: atom_id res chain seq x y z
N MET A 1 13.44 21.42 -28.10
CA MET A 1 14.53 20.57 -28.60
C MET A 1 15.66 20.64 -27.58
N LEU A 2 16.26 19.59 -27.04
CA LEU A 2 16.07 18.14 -27.06
C LEU A 2 17.28 17.69 -26.21
N PHE A 3 17.10 17.29 -24.95
CA PHE A 3 18.13 16.53 -24.25
C PHE A 3 17.83 15.06 -24.52
N ASP A 4 18.74 14.41 -25.23
CA ASP A 4 18.73 12.99 -25.57
C ASP A 4 19.29 12.19 -24.37
N PRO A 5 18.51 11.32 -23.72
CA PRO A 5 19.01 10.42 -22.70
C PRO A 5 19.19 9.03 -23.33
N ARG A 6 20.43 8.65 -23.67
CA ARG A 6 20.72 7.28 -24.09
C ARG A 6 21.39 6.48 -22.99
N SER A 7 20.60 5.53 -22.53
CA SER A 7 20.93 4.12 -22.25
C SER A 7 21.94 3.84 -21.15
N PHE A 8 21.40 3.47 -19.98
CA PHE A 8 22.05 2.55 -19.07
C PHE A 8 21.60 1.13 -19.42
N ASP A 9 22.42 0.41 -20.19
CA ASP A 9 22.42 -1.05 -20.20
C ASP A 9 23.70 -1.51 -19.53
N PHE A 10 23.56 -2.13 -18.36
CA PHE A 10 24.62 -2.90 -17.73
C PHE A 10 24.28 -4.37 -17.89
N GLU A 11 24.98 -5.06 -18.78
CA GLU A 11 25.43 -6.43 -18.52
C GLU A 11 26.63 -6.79 -19.40
N ASP A 12 27.40 -7.75 -18.88
CA ASP A 12 28.85 -7.75 -18.79
C ASP A 12 29.47 -8.68 -19.82
N VAL A 13 30.31 -8.14 -20.73
CA VAL A 13 31.26 -8.96 -21.51
C VAL A 13 32.59 -8.22 -21.64
N GLY A 14 33.46 -8.49 -20.66
CA GLY A 14 34.82 -8.90 -20.96
C GLY A 14 35.82 -7.79 -21.34
N GLY A 15 36.55 -7.33 -20.34
CA GLY A 15 37.97 -7.03 -20.53
C GLY A 15 38.35 -5.55 -20.62
N GLN A 16 38.09 -4.78 -19.56
CA GLN A 16 38.89 -3.60 -19.27
C GLN A 16 39.24 -3.51 -17.77
N PRO A 17 40.48 -3.13 -17.42
CA PRO A 17 40.97 -3.16 -16.05
C PRO A 17 40.25 -2.13 -15.18
N ALA A 18 39.73 -2.60 -14.05
CA ALA A 18 39.14 -1.79 -12.99
C ALA A 18 40.05 -0.62 -12.60
N TRP A 19 39.49 0.59 -12.66
CA TRP A 19 40.19 1.80 -12.23
C TRP A 19 40.15 1.89 -10.70
N SER A 20 41.25 1.50 -10.05
CA SER A 20 41.50 1.80 -8.64
C SER A 20 41.76 3.30 -8.45
N PRO A 21 41.16 4.00 -7.48
CA PRO A 21 41.44 5.39 -7.23
C PRO A 21 42.76 5.53 -6.46
N SER A 22 43.88 5.60 -7.17
CA SER A 22 45.18 5.89 -6.57
C SER A 22 45.86 7.05 -7.27
N ARG A 23 45.46 8.28 -6.90
CA ARG A 23 46.31 9.47 -6.71
C ARG A 23 45.39 10.63 -6.26
N GLN A 24 45.40 10.95 -4.97
CA GLN A 24 44.91 12.23 -4.50
C GLN A 24 45.78 13.34 -5.11
N HIS A 25 45.21 14.13 -6.01
CA HIS A 25 45.81 15.39 -6.41
C HIS A 25 45.75 16.36 -5.22
N SER A 26 46.84 17.09 -4.98
CA SER A 26 46.88 18.16 -3.97
C SER A 26 45.72 19.14 -4.18
N ALA A 27 44.96 19.44 -3.13
CA ALA A 27 43.87 20.40 -3.16
C ALA A 27 44.31 21.70 -3.85
N ALA A 28 43.64 22.06 -4.94
CA ALA A 28 43.85 23.33 -5.61
C ALA A 28 43.50 24.45 -4.61
N GLN A 29 44.49 25.25 -4.23
CA GLN A 29 44.28 26.41 -3.38
C GLN A 29 43.29 27.36 -4.08
N CYS A 30 42.21 27.73 -3.37
CA CYS A 30 41.25 28.72 -3.83
C CYS A 30 41.97 30.01 -4.23
N ARG A 31 41.97 30.33 -5.53
CA ARG A 31 42.31 31.66 -6.03
C ARG A 31 41.01 32.40 -6.36
N PRO A 32 40.91 33.70 -6.08
CA PRO A 32 39.74 34.48 -6.48
C PRO A 32 39.67 34.52 -8.02
N ALA A 33 38.55 34.06 -8.58
CA ALA A 33 38.25 34.16 -10.00
C ALA A 33 37.80 35.59 -10.30
N HIS A 34 38.61 36.35 -11.04
CA HIS A 34 38.32 37.74 -11.39
C HIS A 34 37.60 37.93 -12.72
N ASP A 35 37.15 36.86 -13.41
CA ASP A 35 36.51 37.00 -14.72
C ASP A 35 35.26 36.12 -14.93
N PHE A 36 34.19 36.81 -15.33
CA PHE A 36 33.04 36.41 -16.15
C PHE A 36 32.05 35.32 -15.68
N LEU A 37 32.30 34.60 -14.58
CA LEU A 37 31.33 33.64 -14.01
C LEU A 37 31.21 33.76 -12.47
N THR A 38 31.25 34.97 -11.93
CA THR A 38 30.95 35.19 -10.52
C THR A 38 29.44 35.25 -10.33
N LEU A 39 28.86 34.23 -9.68
CA LEU A 39 27.51 34.31 -9.11
C LEU A 39 27.39 35.61 -8.30
N PRO A 40 26.26 36.34 -8.36
CA PRO A 40 26.08 37.56 -7.59
C PRO A 40 26.29 37.25 -6.10
N THR A 41 27.20 38.01 -5.48
CA THR A 41 27.52 37.84 -4.05
C THR A 41 26.29 38.22 -3.23
N VAL A 42 25.65 37.23 -2.64
CA VAL A 42 24.54 37.44 -1.70
C VAL A 42 25.13 38.12 -0.45
N PRO A 43 24.65 39.30 -0.04
CA PRO A 43 25.14 39.96 1.17
C PRO A 43 25.00 39.06 2.39
N ALA A 44 25.98 39.05 3.30
CA ALA A 44 25.96 38.24 4.52
C ALA A 44 24.77 38.55 5.45
N ALA A 45 24.07 39.67 5.22
CA ALA A 45 22.84 40.05 5.91
C ALA A 45 21.58 39.36 5.36
N VAL A 46 21.66 38.74 4.18
CA VAL A 46 20.55 37.95 3.62
C VAL A 46 20.62 36.56 4.23
N PRO A 47 19.58 36.12 4.95
CA PRO A 47 19.55 34.77 5.51
C PRO A 47 19.76 33.73 4.42
N ALA A 48 20.73 32.83 4.61
CA ALA A 48 20.98 31.72 3.67
C ALA A 48 19.80 30.74 3.60
N THR A 49 18.90 30.81 4.60
CA THR A 49 17.69 30.02 4.72
C THR A 49 16.57 30.93 5.21
N ALA A 50 15.51 31.04 4.41
CA ALA A 50 14.25 31.65 4.83
C ALA A 50 13.21 30.54 4.93
N VAL A 51 12.51 30.48 6.07
CA VAL A 51 11.33 29.62 6.22
C VAL A 51 10.13 30.49 5.85
N LEU A 52 9.46 30.13 4.76
CA LEU A 52 8.29 30.85 4.29
C LEU A 52 7.07 30.29 5.04
N CYS A 53 6.74 30.89 6.18
CA CYS A 53 5.52 30.56 6.90
C CYS A 53 4.36 31.33 6.27
N HIS A 54 3.49 30.64 5.54
CA HIS A 54 2.15 31.18 5.27
C HIS A 54 1.41 31.17 6.60
N GLY A 55 0.84 32.30 7.02
CA GLY A 55 0.21 32.43 8.34
C GLY A 55 -0.85 31.35 8.56
N ASP A 56 -0.89 30.79 9.78
CA ASP A 56 -1.92 29.80 10.15
C ASP A 56 -3.30 30.39 9.88
N THR A 57 -4.12 29.71 9.06
CA THR A 57 -5.52 30.09 8.89
C THR A 57 -6.24 29.95 10.23
N VAL A 58 -7.20 30.84 10.51
CA VAL A 58 -7.92 30.86 11.81
C VAL A 58 -8.51 29.48 12.14
N ASP A 59 -9.03 28.78 11.12
CA ASP A 59 -9.62 27.44 11.24
C ASP A 59 -8.59 26.39 11.69
N LEU A 60 -7.36 26.44 11.18
CA LEU A 60 -6.28 25.50 11.56
C LEU A 60 -5.95 25.63 13.06
N LEU A 61 -5.85 26.86 13.55
CA LEU A 61 -5.44 27.13 14.92
C LEU A 61 -6.47 26.62 15.95
N ASP A 62 -7.76 26.71 15.63
CA ASP A 62 -8.84 26.19 16.48
C ASP A 62 -8.86 24.66 16.48
N VAL A 63 -8.64 24.01 15.33
CA VAL A 63 -8.50 22.54 15.24
C VAL A 63 -7.33 22.07 16.11
N VAL A 64 -6.15 22.69 15.98
CA VAL A 64 -4.97 22.32 16.77
C VAL A 64 -5.22 22.50 18.27
N ARG A 65 -5.85 23.60 18.68
CA ARG A 65 -6.22 23.81 20.09
C ARG A 65 -7.15 22.73 20.61
N ALA A 66 -8.18 22.35 19.85
CA ALA A 66 -9.11 21.30 20.24
C ALA A 66 -8.40 19.94 20.40
N GLN A 67 -7.43 19.63 19.54
CA GLN A 67 -6.62 18.41 19.59
C GLN A 67 -5.80 18.31 20.88
N PHE A 68 -5.08 19.37 21.26
CA PHE A 68 -4.33 19.41 22.52
C PHE A 68 -5.25 19.46 23.74
N ALA A 69 -6.35 20.24 23.70
CA ALA A 69 -7.30 20.36 24.80
C ALA A 69 -8.04 19.04 25.09
N THR A 70 -8.28 18.22 24.07
CA THR A 70 -8.89 16.89 24.23
C THR A 70 -7.96 15.92 24.97
N GLY A 71 -6.65 16.20 24.98
CA GLY A 71 -5.65 15.50 25.79
C GLY A 71 -5.10 14.21 25.19
N VAL A 72 -5.36 13.93 23.91
CA VAL A 72 -4.80 12.76 23.23
C VAL A 72 -3.35 13.00 22.79
N LEU A 73 -3.10 14.20 22.25
CA LEU A 73 -1.75 14.70 21.95
C LEU A 73 -1.13 15.33 23.19
N ARG A 74 0.18 15.14 23.37
CA ARG A 74 0.89 15.63 24.57
C ARG A 74 1.77 16.80 24.20
N ALA A 75 1.66 17.89 24.98
CA ALA A 75 2.50 19.06 24.81
C ALA A 75 4.01 18.78 24.98
N LYS A 76 4.37 17.73 25.74
CA LYS A 76 5.77 17.32 25.93
C LYS A 76 6.44 16.79 24.66
N ASP A 77 5.64 16.36 23.68
CA ASP A 77 6.12 15.78 22.42
C ASP A 77 6.40 16.91 21.38
N VAL A 78 6.22 18.18 21.77
CA VAL A 78 6.45 19.36 20.93
C VAL A 78 7.67 20.14 21.43
N THR A 79 8.59 20.46 20.54
CA THR A 79 9.82 21.20 20.86
C THR A 79 9.96 22.42 19.95
N ALA A 80 9.94 23.61 20.55
CA ALA A 80 10.16 24.90 19.87
C ALA A 80 9.39 25.05 18.53
N PRO A 81 8.05 24.92 18.54
CA PRO A 81 7.28 24.94 17.30
C PRO A 81 7.30 26.32 16.65
N THR A 82 7.36 26.33 15.33
CA THR A 82 7.37 27.54 14.49
C THR A 82 5.97 28.04 14.15
N SER A 83 4.96 27.16 14.17
CA SER A 83 3.54 27.46 13.95
C SER A 83 2.62 26.48 14.71
N ALA A 84 1.30 26.73 14.71
CA ALA A 84 0.34 25.78 15.26
C ALA A 84 0.32 24.46 14.48
N GLY A 85 0.43 24.53 13.14
CA GLY A 85 0.54 23.36 12.28
C GLY A 85 1.78 22.52 12.59
N ASP A 86 2.93 23.15 12.79
CA ASP A 86 4.18 22.48 13.19
C ASP A 86 4.05 21.81 14.58
N ALA A 87 3.48 22.51 15.56
CA ALA A 87 3.22 21.94 16.89
C ALA A 87 2.32 20.68 16.81
N PHE A 88 1.27 20.73 16.00
CA PHE A 88 0.40 19.59 15.76
C PHE A 88 1.14 18.45 15.06
N ALA A 89 1.90 18.74 14.01
CA ALA A 89 2.64 17.73 13.26
C ALA A 89 3.64 16.98 14.14
N GLN A 90 4.42 17.69 14.96
CA GLN A 90 5.36 17.07 15.89
C GLN A 90 4.66 16.12 16.87
N ALA A 91 3.57 16.58 17.52
CA ALA A 91 2.85 15.75 18.48
C ALA A 91 2.14 14.56 17.83
N MET A 92 1.54 14.76 16.66
CA MET A 92 0.83 13.71 15.92
C MET A 92 1.80 12.65 15.41
N LEU A 93 2.90 13.05 14.79
CA LEU A 93 3.93 12.11 14.31
C LEU A 93 4.60 11.36 15.46
N ALA A 94 4.81 12.00 16.61
CA ALA A 94 5.27 11.30 17.82
C ALA A 94 4.24 10.27 18.29
N TRP A 95 2.95 10.63 18.33
CA TRP A 95 1.87 9.72 18.74
C TRP A 95 1.75 8.51 17.79
N ILE A 96 1.85 8.75 16.48
CA ILE A 96 1.84 7.72 15.43
C ILE A 96 3.09 6.85 15.57
N GLY A 97 4.28 7.46 15.63
CA GLY A 97 5.56 6.75 15.68
C GLY A 97 5.68 5.78 16.87
N ASP A 98 5.15 6.15 18.03
CA ASP A 98 5.07 5.27 19.21
C ASP A 98 4.20 4.01 18.99
N ARG A 99 3.31 4.02 17.98
CA ARG A 99 2.29 3.00 17.73
C ARG A 99 2.44 2.29 16.40
N THR A 100 3.17 2.87 15.45
CA THR A 100 3.41 2.27 14.15
C THR A 100 4.25 1.00 14.33
N PRO A 101 3.72 -0.17 13.91
CA PRO A 101 4.46 -1.42 13.99
C PRO A 101 5.66 -1.39 13.02
N GLN A 102 6.73 -2.09 13.37
CA GLN A 102 7.79 -2.39 12.41
C GLN A 102 7.31 -3.52 11.49
N CYS A 103 7.07 -3.18 10.23
CA CYS A 103 6.61 -4.11 9.21
C CYS A 103 7.78 -4.69 8.40
N GLN A 104 7.65 -5.95 7.97
CA GLN A 104 8.61 -6.63 7.10
C GLN A 104 8.10 -6.76 5.65
N ARG A 105 6.78 -6.90 5.49
CA ARG A 105 6.12 -7.10 4.19
C ARG A 105 5.29 -5.88 3.80
N LEU A 106 4.72 -5.17 4.76
CA LEU A 106 3.90 -3.98 4.48
C LEU A 106 4.76 -2.73 4.37
N SER A 107 4.63 -2.01 3.25
CA SER A 107 5.26 -0.71 3.01
C SER A 107 4.19 0.38 3.02
N PHE A 108 4.30 1.33 3.95
CA PHE A 108 3.41 2.49 4.01
C PHE A 108 4.05 3.62 4.82
N SER A 109 3.57 4.84 4.60
CA SER A 109 3.92 6.01 5.38
C SER A 109 2.66 6.80 5.74
N LEU A 110 2.76 7.66 6.77
CA LEU A 110 1.66 8.51 7.21
C LEU A 110 2.13 9.96 7.15
N SER A 111 1.40 10.78 6.40
CA SER A 111 1.77 12.15 6.09
C SER A 111 0.66 13.10 6.48
N LEU A 112 1.01 14.26 7.04
CA LEU A 112 0.05 15.33 7.32
C LEU A 112 0.02 16.31 6.16
N LEU A 113 -1.18 16.62 5.71
CA LEU A 113 -1.43 17.44 4.53
C LEU A 113 -2.44 18.52 4.88
N ASP A 114 -2.25 19.72 4.32
CA ASP A 114 -3.26 20.75 4.36
C ASP A 114 -4.31 20.53 3.25
N ARG A 115 -5.39 21.32 3.30
CA ARG A 115 -6.47 21.27 2.31
C ARG A 115 -5.97 21.46 0.88
N GLY A 116 -5.03 22.38 0.66
CA GLY A 116 -4.53 22.70 -0.68
C GLY A 116 -3.75 21.54 -1.28
N ALA A 117 -2.86 20.93 -0.50
CA ALA A 117 -2.10 19.76 -0.91
C ALA A 117 -3.01 18.57 -1.25
N VAL A 118 -4.07 18.32 -0.48
CA VAL A 118 -5.04 17.26 -0.80
C VAL A 118 -5.84 17.61 -2.06
N ALA A 119 -6.32 18.85 -2.19
CA ALA A 119 -7.04 19.29 -3.38
C ALA A 119 -6.19 19.11 -4.65
N ASP A 120 -4.89 19.44 -4.60
CA ASP A 120 -3.98 19.24 -5.73
C ASP A 120 -3.90 17.76 -6.12
N GLN A 121 -3.82 16.84 -5.14
CA GLN A 121 -3.76 15.39 -5.40
C GLN A 121 -5.05 14.83 -6.01
N VAL A 122 -6.22 15.31 -5.57
CA VAL A 122 -7.51 14.74 -6.01
C VAL A 122 -8.17 15.50 -7.15
N SER A 123 -7.68 16.70 -7.48
CA SER A 123 -8.21 17.54 -8.56
C SER A 123 -8.22 16.83 -9.91
N GLN A 124 -7.23 15.97 -10.16
CA GLN A 124 -7.12 15.18 -11.38
C GLN A 124 -8.29 14.20 -11.58
N PHE A 125 -8.99 13.82 -10.50
CA PHE A 125 -10.16 12.96 -10.54
C PHE A 125 -11.50 13.72 -10.50
N GLY A 126 -11.44 15.05 -10.42
CA GLY A 126 -12.64 15.91 -10.30
C GLY A 126 -13.31 15.84 -8.93
N TRP A 127 -12.57 15.51 -7.87
CA TRP A 127 -13.07 15.39 -6.49
C TRP A 127 -12.66 16.56 -5.58
N ASP A 128 -12.20 17.67 -6.16
CA ASP A 128 -11.78 18.86 -5.44
C ASP A 128 -12.89 19.46 -4.56
N GLY A 129 -14.15 19.30 -4.96
CA GLY A 129 -15.34 19.73 -4.21
C GLY A 129 -15.63 18.92 -2.94
N GLU A 130 -14.98 17.77 -2.73
CA GLU A 130 -15.22 16.89 -1.58
C GLU A 130 -14.21 17.12 -0.43
N VAL A 131 -13.24 18.02 -0.64
CA VAL A 131 -12.15 18.32 0.29
C VAL A 131 -12.47 19.57 1.10
N ASP A 132 -13.04 19.41 2.31
CA ASP A 132 -13.49 20.53 3.15
C ASP A 132 -12.73 20.77 4.47
N ALA A 133 -12.10 19.74 5.04
CA ALA A 133 -11.36 19.88 6.30
C ALA A 133 -10.08 20.71 6.13
N SER A 134 -9.61 21.35 7.22
CA SER A 134 -8.39 22.16 7.21
C SER A 134 -7.11 21.32 7.14
N LEU A 135 -7.14 20.10 7.69
CA LEU A 135 -6.03 19.17 7.74
C LEU A 135 -6.50 17.74 7.45
N TYR A 136 -5.60 16.97 6.84
CA TYR A 136 -5.78 15.57 6.54
C TYR A 136 -4.57 14.75 6.98
N LEU A 137 -4.83 13.49 7.33
CA LEU A 137 -3.83 12.44 7.45
C LEU A 137 -3.89 11.58 6.18
N GLY A 138 -2.87 11.68 5.34
CA GLY A 138 -2.68 10.83 4.17
C GLY A 138 -2.04 9.51 4.56
N ILE A 139 -2.53 8.42 3.97
CA ILE A 139 -1.85 7.12 3.97
C ILE A 139 -1.15 6.97 2.63
N ASP A 140 0.18 7.00 2.66
CA ASP A 140 1.05 6.93 1.50
C ASP A 140 1.57 5.50 1.31
N LEU A 141 1.56 5.05 0.06
CA LEU A 141 1.95 3.73 -0.41
C LEU A 141 3.09 3.93 -1.42
N PRO A 142 4.36 3.89 -0.97
CA PRO A 142 5.49 4.32 -1.79
C PRO A 142 5.95 3.31 -2.86
N GLY A 143 5.43 2.07 -2.83
CA GLY A 143 5.80 1.04 -3.80
C GLY A 143 5.29 -0.35 -3.43
N ASP A 144 5.25 -1.21 -4.44
CA ASP A 144 4.76 -2.57 -4.35
C ASP A 144 5.89 -3.58 -4.20
N ALA A 145 5.92 -4.28 -3.06
CA ALA A 145 6.71 -5.49 -2.92
C ALA A 145 5.82 -6.72 -3.20
N VAL A 146 6.29 -7.57 -4.11
CA VAL A 146 5.59 -8.81 -4.49
C VAL A 146 6.08 -9.97 -3.64
N TYR A 147 5.13 -10.68 -3.03
CA TYR A 147 5.40 -11.87 -2.23
C TYR A 147 4.50 -13.01 -2.67
N ALA A 148 5.07 -14.21 -2.78
CA ALA A 148 4.32 -15.39 -3.18
C ALA A 148 4.01 -16.28 -1.97
N ILE A 149 2.78 -16.79 -1.88
CA ILE A 149 2.45 -17.88 -0.95
C ILE A 149 3.22 -19.14 -1.37
N GLY A 150 3.23 -19.45 -2.66
CA GLY A 150 3.93 -20.58 -3.23
C GLY A 150 3.19 -21.91 -3.04
N MET A 151 3.36 -22.81 -4.00
CA MET A 151 2.66 -24.10 -4.03
C MET A 151 2.99 -24.98 -2.83
N GLU A 152 4.25 -24.98 -2.38
CA GLU A 152 4.69 -25.80 -1.24
C GLU A 152 3.98 -25.41 0.05
N ARG A 153 3.95 -24.11 0.38
CA ARG A 153 3.29 -23.60 1.58
C ARG A 153 1.78 -23.79 1.50
N ALA A 154 1.17 -23.50 0.34
CA ALA A 154 -0.25 -23.73 0.11
C ALA A 154 -0.62 -25.21 0.35
N GLN A 155 0.14 -26.15 -0.20
CA GLN A 155 -0.08 -27.59 0.02
C GLN A 155 0.14 -28.00 1.47
N ALA A 156 1.13 -27.43 2.17
CA ALA A 156 1.36 -27.69 3.59
C ALA A 156 0.15 -27.26 4.44
N LEU A 157 -0.46 -26.11 4.15
CA LEU A 157 -1.67 -25.65 4.84
C LEU A 157 -2.87 -26.56 4.54
N ARG A 158 -3.07 -26.94 3.27
CA ARG A 158 -4.15 -27.85 2.85
C ARG A 158 -4.05 -29.22 3.53
N LYS A 159 -2.83 -29.74 3.76
CA LYS A 159 -2.59 -31.01 4.48
C LYS A 159 -3.01 -30.93 5.95
N VAL A 160 -2.83 -29.79 6.60
CA VAL A 160 -3.21 -29.60 8.01
C VAL A 160 -4.72 -29.43 8.15
N HIS A 161 -5.32 -28.56 7.32
CA HIS A 161 -6.77 -28.43 7.24
C HIS A 161 -7.18 -27.84 5.87
N PRO A 162 -8.11 -28.44 5.12
CA PRO A 162 -8.48 -27.99 3.77
C PRO A 162 -8.90 -26.52 3.68
N SER A 163 -9.58 -25.99 4.71
CA SER A 163 -10.02 -24.59 4.76
C SER A 163 -9.05 -23.61 5.41
N LEU A 164 -7.82 -24.03 5.77
CA LEU A 164 -6.88 -23.14 6.45
C LEU A 164 -6.40 -21.99 5.56
N LEU A 165 -6.05 -22.28 4.29
CA LEU A 165 -5.64 -21.26 3.33
C LEU A 165 -6.80 -20.29 3.03
N PHE A 166 -7.99 -20.83 2.77
CA PHE A 166 -9.22 -20.05 2.59
C PHE A 166 -9.52 -19.12 3.78
N THR A 167 -9.36 -19.63 5.00
CA THR A 167 -9.52 -18.81 6.22
C THR A 167 -8.46 -17.73 6.30
N ALA A 168 -7.21 -18.05 5.96
CA ALA A 168 -6.13 -17.07 5.99
C ALA A 168 -6.42 -15.90 5.04
N MET A 169 -6.83 -16.19 3.80
CA MET A 169 -7.15 -15.16 2.81
C MET A 169 -8.37 -14.35 3.20
N SER A 170 -9.45 -14.97 3.70
CA SER A 170 -10.62 -14.23 4.19
C SER A 170 -10.27 -13.26 5.34
N VAL A 171 -9.43 -13.70 6.28
CA VAL A 171 -8.98 -12.85 7.40
C VAL A 171 -8.05 -11.73 6.91
N ILE A 172 -7.17 -12.01 5.94
CA ILE A 172 -6.30 -11.00 5.30
C ILE A 172 -7.15 -9.93 4.60
N ASN A 173 -8.10 -10.32 3.75
CA ASN A 173 -8.96 -9.38 3.02
C ASN A 173 -9.81 -8.54 3.99
N SER A 174 -10.35 -9.17 5.03
CA SER A 174 -11.07 -8.48 6.11
C SER A 174 -10.19 -7.47 6.85
N ALA A 175 -8.91 -7.79 7.10
CA ALA A 175 -7.96 -6.88 7.72
C ALA A 175 -7.57 -5.73 6.78
N ALA A 176 -7.32 -6.01 5.50
CA ALA A 176 -6.97 -5.02 4.48
C ALA A 176 -8.05 -3.93 4.38
N SER A 177 -9.33 -4.32 4.33
CA SER A 177 -10.48 -3.39 4.31
C SER A 177 -10.55 -2.41 5.50
N LYS A 178 -9.82 -2.68 6.58
CA LYS A 178 -9.78 -1.85 7.81
C LYS A 178 -8.42 -1.20 8.06
N SER A 179 -7.44 -1.39 7.18
CA SER A 179 -6.07 -0.97 7.45
C SER A 179 -5.30 -0.42 6.26
N LEU A 180 -4.88 -1.26 5.34
CA LEU A 180 -4.07 -0.88 4.19
C LEU A 180 -4.56 -1.62 2.96
N TYR A 181 -4.50 -0.95 1.81
CA TYR A 181 -4.77 -1.55 0.52
C TYR A 181 -3.70 -2.60 0.19
N LEU A 182 -4.14 -3.81 -0.13
CA LEU A 182 -3.30 -4.93 -0.55
C LEU A 182 -3.82 -5.45 -1.88
N ARG A 183 -2.92 -5.82 -2.78
CA ARG A 183 -3.29 -6.62 -3.95
C ARG A 183 -3.20 -8.09 -3.59
N THR A 184 -4.34 -8.66 -3.23
CA THR A 184 -4.49 -10.09 -2.93
C THR A 184 -4.76 -10.87 -4.22
N PRO A 185 -4.71 -12.22 -4.20
CA PRO A 185 -4.93 -13.01 -5.40
C PRO A 185 -6.28 -12.71 -6.10
N ASP A 186 -7.34 -12.43 -5.34
CA ASP A 186 -8.63 -12.02 -5.90
C ASP A 186 -8.57 -10.64 -6.58
N GLU A 187 -7.84 -9.68 -6.00
CA GLU A 187 -7.62 -8.37 -6.62
C GLU A 187 -6.78 -8.48 -7.91
N LEU A 188 -5.72 -9.30 -7.90
CA LEU A 188 -4.91 -9.56 -9.10
C LEU A 188 -5.74 -10.20 -10.21
N LEU A 189 -6.66 -11.10 -9.86
CA LEU A 189 -7.58 -11.69 -10.82
C LEU A 189 -8.61 -10.68 -11.33
N ASP A 190 -9.11 -9.78 -10.48
CA ASP A 190 -9.98 -8.67 -10.88
C ASP A 190 -9.26 -7.73 -11.86
N MET A 191 -8.02 -7.33 -11.54
CA MET A 191 -7.18 -6.52 -12.42
C MET A 191 -7.00 -7.20 -13.79
N PHE A 192 -6.64 -8.49 -13.81
CA PHE A 192 -6.51 -9.25 -15.05
C PHE A 192 -7.82 -9.25 -15.85
N ALA A 193 -8.95 -9.50 -15.19
CA ALA A 193 -10.24 -9.55 -15.87
C ALA A 193 -10.66 -8.19 -16.45
N ARG A 194 -10.30 -7.06 -15.82
CA ARG A 194 -10.53 -5.72 -16.39
C ARG A 194 -9.81 -5.54 -17.72
N TRP A 195 -8.63 -6.13 -17.86
CA TRP A 195 -7.86 -6.08 -19.11
C TRP A 195 -8.38 -7.04 -20.17
N TYR A 196 -8.69 -8.28 -19.81
CA TYR A 196 -8.89 -9.35 -20.79
C TYR A 196 -10.31 -9.90 -20.87
N TRP A 197 -11.15 -9.70 -19.86
CA TRP A 197 -12.48 -10.34 -19.71
C TRP A 197 -13.60 -9.33 -19.34
N GLU A 198 -13.51 -8.08 -19.81
CA GLU A 198 -14.50 -7.00 -19.56
C GLU A 198 -14.80 -6.72 -18.06
N GLY A 199 -13.89 -7.09 -17.16
CA GLY A 199 -14.02 -6.88 -15.73
C GLY A 199 -14.87 -7.93 -15.00
N ASP A 200 -15.39 -8.96 -15.67
CA ASP A 200 -16.00 -10.10 -14.99
C ASP A 200 -14.93 -11.15 -14.70
N TRP A 201 -14.58 -11.33 -13.44
CA TRP A 201 -13.70 -12.41 -12.95
C TRP A 201 -14.47 -13.47 -12.17
N THR A 202 -15.81 -13.42 -12.17
CA THR A 202 -16.64 -14.33 -11.39
C THR A 202 -16.94 -15.64 -12.13
N THR A 203 -17.89 -16.43 -11.64
CA THR A 203 -18.35 -17.69 -12.24
C THR A 203 -18.97 -17.55 -13.62
N LYS A 204 -19.13 -16.32 -14.13
CA LYS A 204 -19.77 -16.04 -15.41
C LYS A 204 -18.79 -16.11 -16.58
N SER A 205 -17.52 -15.77 -16.37
CA SER A 205 -16.51 -15.76 -17.43
C SER A 205 -16.12 -17.17 -17.82
N THR A 206 -16.79 -17.70 -18.84
CA THR A 206 -16.48 -18.99 -19.45
C THR A 206 -15.35 -18.84 -20.46
N ASP A 207 -14.61 -19.93 -20.72
CA ASP A 207 -13.57 -19.93 -21.75
C ASP A 207 -14.12 -19.55 -23.13
N ASP A 208 -15.37 -19.89 -23.43
CA ASP A 208 -15.99 -19.58 -24.72
C ASP A 208 -16.29 -18.08 -24.85
N GLU A 209 -16.85 -17.46 -23.81
CA GLU A 209 -17.09 -16.00 -23.79
C GLU A 209 -15.78 -15.23 -23.81
N ALA A 210 -14.79 -15.63 -23.00
CA ALA A 210 -13.47 -15.02 -23.00
C ALA A 210 -12.77 -15.17 -24.36
N ARG A 211 -12.89 -16.33 -25.01
CA ARG A 211 -12.32 -16.57 -26.35
C ARG A 211 -12.88 -15.62 -27.39
N GLU A 212 -14.19 -15.37 -27.40
CA GLU A 212 -14.79 -14.43 -28.35
C GLU A 212 -14.30 -13.00 -28.13
N LEU A 213 -14.19 -12.55 -26.88
CA LEU A 213 -13.62 -11.23 -26.54
C LEU A 213 -12.14 -11.12 -26.95
N LEU A 214 -11.36 -12.16 -26.68
CA LEU A 214 -9.93 -12.20 -27.00
C LEU A 214 -9.68 -12.21 -28.51
N LYS A 215 -10.56 -12.81 -29.32
CA LYS A 215 -10.47 -12.74 -30.79
C LYS A 215 -10.59 -11.32 -31.33
N GLU A 216 -11.44 -10.49 -30.73
CA GLU A 216 -11.57 -9.08 -31.13
C GLU A 216 -10.26 -8.31 -30.88
N ARG A 217 -9.50 -8.70 -29.85
CA ARG A 217 -8.25 -8.04 -29.45
C ARG A 217 -7.01 -8.59 -30.14
N PHE A 218 -6.88 -9.91 -30.25
CA PHE A 218 -5.68 -10.61 -30.74
C PHE A 218 -5.84 -11.16 -32.17
N GLY A 219 -7.03 -11.09 -32.77
CA GLY A 219 -7.31 -11.72 -34.06
C GLY A 219 -7.59 -13.22 -33.92
N ASP A 220 -7.32 -14.00 -34.97
CA ASP A 220 -7.57 -15.46 -35.01
C ASP A 220 -6.35 -16.30 -34.56
N GLU A 221 -5.42 -15.71 -33.79
CA GLU A 221 -4.22 -16.41 -33.30
C GLU A 221 -4.55 -17.24 -32.04
N ASP A 222 -4.87 -18.52 -32.25
CA ASP A 222 -5.34 -19.44 -31.20
C ASP A 222 -4.35 -19.59 -30.02
N GLU A 223 -3.03 -19.55 -30.26
CA GLU A 223 -2.02 -19.77 -29.21
C GLU A 223 -1.98 -18.64 -28.17
N ASP A 224 -2.12 -17.38 -28.61
CA ASP A 224 -2.21 -16.24 -27.71
C ASP A 224 -3.55 -16.25 -26.96
N ILE A 225 -4.65 -16.54 -27.64
CA ILE A 225 -5.98 -16.60 -26.99
C ILE A 225 -6.01 -17.67 -25.90
N GLU A 226 -5.47 -18.87 -26.16
CA GLU A 226 -5.43 -19.97 -25.20
C GLU A 226 -4.72 -19.60 -23.90
N ARG A 227 -3.66 -18.77 -23.97
CA ARG A 227 -2.92 -18.29 -22.80
C ARG A 227 -3.76 -17.42 -21.88
N TYR A 228 -4.71 -16.64 -22.38
CA TYR A 228 -5.53 -15.71 -21.58
C TYR A 228 -6.88 -16.28 -21.14
N LEU A 229 -7.14 -17.58 -21.37
CA LEU A 229 -8.41 -18.20 -20.98
C LEU A 229 -8.57 -18.33 -19.45
N PRO A 230 -9.80 -18.15 -18.92
CA PRO A 230 -10.09 -18.34 -17.50
C PRO A 230 -9.63 -19.69 -16.93
N SER A 231 -9.76 -20.79 -17.68
CA SER A 231 -9.33 -22.11 -17.23
C SER A 231 -7.82 -22.26 -17.04
N ILE A 232 -7.01 -21.44 -17.72
CA ILE A 232 -5.55 -21.41 -17.61
C ILE A 232 -5.10 -20.44 -16.52
N VAL A 233 -5.64 -19.22 -16.56
CA VAL A 233 -5.18 -18.10 -15.72
C VAL A 233 -5.65 -18.25 -14.27
N ARG A 234 -6.90 -18.67 -14.03
CA ARG A 234 -7.45 -18.69 -12.65
C ARG A 234 -6.74 -19.67 -11.73
N PRO A 235 -6.46 -20.93 -12.11
CA PRO A 235 -5.73 -21.85 -11.23
C PRO A 235 -4.32 -21.36 -10.87
N GLU A 236 -3.77 -20.49 -11.72
CA GLU A 236 -2.44 -19.92 -11.57
C GLU A 236 -2.43 -18.66 -10.69
N LEU A 237 -3.28 -17.68 -10.98
CA LEU A 237 -3.36 -16.43 -10.22
C LEU A 237 -4.08 -16.61 -8.88
N ALA A 238 -5.26 -17.24 -8.90
CA ALA A 238 -6.20 -17.19 -7.79
C ALA A 238 -7.11 -18.44 -7.76
N PRO A 239 -6.59 -19.61 -7.34
CA PRO A 239 -7.43 -20.79 -7.16
C PRO A 239 -8.53 -20.57 -6.12
N ASP A 240 -9.57 -21.41 -6.16
CA ASP A 240 -10.77 -21.25 -5.32
C ASP A 240 -10.50 -21.04 -3.82
N ASP A 241 -9.49 -21.70 -3.26
CA ASP A 241 -9.21 -21.61 -1.82
C ASP A 241 -8.39 -20.37 -1.41
N VAL A 242 -8.12 -19.44 -2.34
CA VAL A 242 -7.60 -18.09 -2.04
C VAL A 242 -8.54 -16.96 -2.43
N VAL A 243 -9.69 -17.26 -3.05
CA VAL A 243 -10.69 -16.25 -3.44
C VAL A 243 -11.95 -16.34 -2.56
N PRO A 244 -12.76 -15.27 -2.51
CA PRO A 244 -14.05 -15.29 -1.82
C PRO A 244 -14.98 -16.39 -2.32
N ARG A 245 -15.85 -16.87 -1.43
CA ARG A 245 -16.74 -18.01 -1.71
C ARG A 245 -17.68 -17.81 -2.91
N PHE A 246 -18.09 -16.58 -3.20
CA PHE A 246 -18.94 -16.30 -4.36
C PHE A 246 -18.23 -16.51 -5.70
N ALA A 247 -16.90 -16.55 -5.70
CA ALA A 247 -16.06 -16.71 -6.89
C ALA A 247 -15.53 -18.16 -7.07
N HIS A 248 -16.01 -19.12 -6.26
CA HIS A 248 -15.60 -20.52 -6.36
C HIS A 248 -16.18 -21.18 -7.61
N LEU A 249 -15.34 -21.83 -8.41
CA LEU A 249 -15.76 -22.58 -9.60
C LEU A 249 -15.94 -24.07 -9.34
N GLU A 250 -15.08 -24.65 -8.50
CA GLU A 250 -15.05 -26.09 -8.30
C GLU A 250 -16.09 -26.54 -7.24
N PRO A 251 -16.88 -27.58 -7.52
CA PRO A 251 -17.87 -28.09 -6.55
C PRO A 251 -17.28 -28.52 -5.20
N ARG A 252 -15.99 -28.92 -5.18
CA ARG A 252 -15.30 -29.30 -3.95
C ARG A 252 -15.04 -28.10 -3.04
N SER A 253 -14.82 -26.92 -3.62
CA SER A 253 -14.54 -25.67 -2.91
C SER A 253 -15.77 -25.11 -2.20
N ALA A 254 -16.97 -25.45 -2.67
CA ALA A 254 -18.23 -25.10 -2.01
C ALA A 254 -18.33 -25.60 -0.55
N ARG A 255 -17.48 -26.56 -0.14
CA ARG A 255 -17.39 -27.08 1.23
C ARG A 255 -16.43 -26.31 2.13
N LEU A 256 -15.60 -25.42 1.59
CA LEU A 256 -14.68 -24.60 2.37
C LEU A 256 -15.45 -23.65 3.28
N ARG A 257 -15.01 -23.56 4.54
CA ARG A 257 -15.61 -22.71 5.56
C ARG A 257 -14.50 -22.04 6.36
N GLU A 258 -14.72 -20.79 6.73
CA GLU A 258 -13.82 -20.08 7.63
C GLU A 258 -13.73 -20.82 8.97
N LEU A 259 -12.51 -21.04 9.42
CA LEU A 259 -12.25 -21.69 10.69
C LEU A 259 -12.43 -20.69 11.82
N SER A 260 -13.17 -21.09 12.85
CA SER A 260 -13.32 -20.26 14.05
C SER A 260 -11.98 -19.99 14.74
N ARG A 261 -11.85 -18.85 15.43
CA ARG A 261 -10.73 -18.55 16.35
C ARG A 261 -10.37 -19.71 17.27
N ARG A 262 -11.37 -20.44 17.80
CA ARG A 262 -11.13 -21.58 18.70
C ARG A 262 -10.43 -22.72 17.95
N THR A 263 -10.85 -22.99 16.72
CA THR A 263 -10.23 -23.99 15.84
C THR A 263 -8.81 -23.57 15.49
N LEU A 264 -8.58 -22.31 15.10
CA LEU A 264 -7.25 -21.79 14.81
C LEU A 264 -6.31 -21.91 16.02
N ARG A 265 -6.76 -21.61 17.25
CA ARG A 265 -5.98 -21.81 18.47
C ARG A 265 -5.75 -23.28 18.82
N ALA A 266 -6.67 -24.17 18.47
CA ALA A 266 -6.48 -25.60 18.63
C ALA A 266 -5.40 -26.11 17.67
N LEU A 267 -5.47 -25.71 16.39
CA LEU A 267 -4.46 -26.00 15.38
C LEU A 267 -3.09 -25.43 15.75
N ALA A 268 -3.05 -24.21 16.28
CA ALA A 268 -1.82 -23.58 16.75
C ALA A 268 -1.11 -24.37 17.86
N ARG A 269 -1.86 -25.11 18.69
CA ARG A 269 -1.32 -25.96 19.76
C ARG A 269 -0.96 -27.36 19.30
N SER A 270 -1.68 -27.89 18.30
CA SER A 270 -1.41 -29.23 17.77
C SER A 270 -0.32 -29.26 16.71
N GLN A 271 -0.09 -28.13 16.02
CA GLN A 271 0.93 -27.99 15.00
C GLN A 271 2.17 -27.28 15.55
N GLY A 272 3.36 -27.79 15.20
CA GLY A 272 4.63 -27.16 15.49
C GLY A 272 5.06 -26.15 14.41
N GLY A 273 6.22 -25.52 14.63
CA GLY A 273 6.90 -24.72 13.60
C GLY A 273 6.12 -23.49 13.14
N TRP A 274 6.26 -23.16 11.84
CA TRP A 274 5.68 -21.96 11.26
C TRP A 274 4.15 -22.05 11.09
N ILE A 275 3.59 -23.24 10.86
CA ILE A 275 2.13 -23.42 10.73
C ILE A 275 1.42 -23.13 12.05
N GLY A 276 1.96 -23.63 13.17
CA GLY A 276 1.42 -23.31 14.49
C GLY A 276 1.45 -21.82 14.79
N LYS A 277 2.56 -21.14 14.43
CA LYS A 277 2.70 -19.68 14.53
C LYS A 277 1.70 -18.94 13.66
N LEU A 278 1.48 -19.38 12.41
CA LEU A 278 0.52 -18.79 11.48
C LEU A 278 -0.90 -18.91 12.02
N CYS A 279 -1.31 -20.10 12.48
CA CYS A 279 -2.65 -20.29 13.08
C CYS A 279 -2.86 -19.40 14.31
N GLY A 280 -1.82 -19.22 15.13
CA GLY A 280 -1.84 -18.30 16.26
C GLY A 280 -2.00 -16.83 15.82
N ALA A 281 -1.22 -16.41 14.82
CA ALA A 281 -1.27 -15.05 14.27
C ALA A 281 -2.61 -14.75 13.59
N LEU A 282 -3.19 -15.70 12.84
CA LEU A 282 -4.53 -15.58 12.26
C LEU A 282 -5.60 -15.39 13.33
N ALA A 283 -5.54 -16.16 14.42
CA ALA A 283 -6.48 -16.01 15.53
C ALA A 283 -6.33 -14.68 16.29
N ASP A 284 -5.12 -14.11 16.34
CA ASP A 284 -4.84 -12.77 16.88
C ASP A 284 -5.41 -11.68 15.94
N LEU A 285 -5.19 -11.81 14.63
CA LEU A 285 -5.66 -10.86 13.62
C LEU A 285 -7.20 -10.84 13.54
N GLU A 286 -7.84 -12.01 13.46
CA GLU A 286 -9.30 -12.14 13.45
C GLU A 286 -9.92 -11.52 14.73
N GLN A 287 -9.24 -11.65 15.87
CA GLN A 287 -9.67 -11.02 17.11
C GLN A 287 -9.60 -9.48 17.05
N LEU A 288 -8.55 -8.92 16.46
CA LEU A 288 -8.39 -7.48 16.31
C LEU A 288 -9.43 -6.91 15.35
N VAL A 289 -9.61 -7.53 14.18
CA VAL A 289 -10.64 -7.16 13.20
C VAL A 289 -12.04 -7.22 13.82
N ALA A 290 -12.36 -8.30 14.55
CA ALA A 290 -13.65 -8.42 15.22
C ALA A 290 -13.87 -7.38 16.33
N ARG A 291 -12.82 -7.04 17.09
CA ARG A 291 -12.87 -5.99 18.13
C ARG A 291 -13.04 -4.60 17.54
N GLN A 292 -12.45 -4.34 16.38
CA GLN A 292 -12.64 -3.10 15.66
C GLN A 292 -14.12 -2.95 15.25
N GLY A 293 -14.76 -4.05 14.84
CA GLY A 293 -16.18 -4.08 14.51
C GLY A 293 -16.45 -3.16 13.31
N ASN A 294 -17.52 -2.39 13.35
CA ASN A 294 -17.88 -1.46 12.27
C ASN A 294 -17.09 -0.15 12.30
N ARG A 295 -16.24 0.06 13.31
CA ARG A 295 -15.42 1.28 13.37
C ARG A 295 -14.39 1.25 12.26
N SER A 296 -14.38 2.30 11.45
CA SER A 296 -13.37 2.48 10.41
C SER A 296 -12.66 3.80 10.62
N VAL A 297 -11.37 3.81 10.33
CA VAL A 297 -10.60 5.06 10.21
C VAL A 297 -10.94 5.78 8.91
N PHE A 298 -11.46 5.05 7.92
CA PHE A 298 -11.79 5.55 6.58
C PHE A 298 -13.16 6.22 6.48
N GLU A 299 -13.91 6.29 7.59
CA GLU A 299 -15.22 6.92 7.59
C GLU A 299 -15.07 8.41 7.27
N GLY A 300 -15.68 8.87 6.18
CA GLY A 300 -15.55 10.24 5.69
C GLY A 300 -14.18 10.58 5.09
N SER A 301 -13.36 9.59 4.75
CA SER A 301 -12.09 9.81 4.07
C SER A 301 -12.27 9.95 2.56
N GLN A 302 -11.43 10.77 1.94
CA GLN A 302 -11.34 10.88 0.49
C GLN A 302 -10.39 9.79 -0.03
N TRP A 303 -10.84 8.97 -0.99
CA TRP A 303 -9.96 7.99 -1.64
C TRP A 303 -9.03 8.69 -2.65
N GLY A 304 -7.81 8.17 -2.77
CA GLY A 304 -6.75 8.77 -3.57
C GLY A 304 -6.38 8.03 -4.86
N GLU A 305 -7.08 6.93 -5.19
CA GLU A 305 -6.75 6.06 -6.34
C GLU A 305 -5.24 5.71 -6.37
N PRO A 306 -4.77 4.91 -5.41
CA PRO A 306 -3.35 4.69 -5.22
C PRO A 306 -2.73 3.88 -6.38
N ALA A 307 -1.61 4.36 -6.91
CA ALA A 307 -0.81 3.66 -7.91
C ALA A 307 -0.29 2.33 -7.37
N TYR A 308 0.13 2.33 -6.10
CA TYR A 308 0.75 1.21 -5.41
C TYR A 308 -0.14 0.66 -4.29
N SER A 309 0.16 -0.54 -3.84
CA SER A 309 -0.43 -1.17 -2.66
C SER A 309 0.62 -1.30 -1.55
N ALA A 310 0.19 -1.56 -0.31
CA ALA A 310 1.15 -1.77 0.77
C ALA A 310 1.94 -3.08 0.61
N ALA A 311 1.38 -4.06 -0.09
CA ALA A 311 2.04 -5.27 -0.55
C ALA A 311 1.18 -6.00 -1.60
N VAL A 312 1.85 -6.72 -2.50
CA VAL A 312 1.22 -7.64 -3.46
C VAL A 312 1.42 -9.06 -2.98
N ILE A 313 0.33 -9.81 -2.82
CA ILE A 313 0.33 -11.21 -2.39
C ILE A 313 -0.15 -12.08 -3.55
N ALA A 314 0.80 -12.73 -4.21
CA ALA A 314 0.54 -13.69 -5.27
C ALA A 314 0.32 -15.11 -4.72
N PHE A 315 -0.52 -15.91 -5.37
CA PHE A 315 -0.65 -17.33 -5.01
C PHE A 315 0.63 -18.11 -5.30
N LYS A 316 1.21 -17.93 -6.48
CA LYS A 316 2.53 -18.47 -6.87
C LYS A 316 3.27 -17.43 -7.72
N GLU A 317 4.58 -17.60 -7.85
CA GLU A 317 5.36 -16.87 -8.86
C GLU A 317 4.86 -17.27 -10.25
N SER A 318 4.48 -16.26 -11.04
CA SER A 318 3.80 -16.42 -12.31
C SER A 318 4.12 -15.24 -13.21
N GLY A 319 4.31 -15.51 -14.50
CA GLY A 319 4.47 -14.46 -15.51
C GLY A 319 3.25 -13.53 -15.58
N TYR A 320 2.04 -14.03 -15.29
CA TYR A 320 0.83 -13.21 -15.29
C TYR A 320 0.87 -12.13 -14.21
N VAL A 321 1.44 -12.39 -13.04
CA VAL A 321 1.52 -11.37 -11.98
C VAL A 321 2.42 -10.22 -12.41
N SER A 322 3.56 -10.53 -13.03
CA SER A 322 4.45 -9.50 -13.58
C SER A 322 3.76 -8.73 -14.71
N GLU A 323 3.14 -9.43 -15.65
CA GLU A 323 2.41 -8.84 -16.77
C GLU A 323 1.29 -7.89 -16.33
N ILE A 324 0.46 -8.29 -15.36
CA ILE A 324 -0.61 -7.44 -14.80
C ILE A 324 -0.05 -6.17 -14.16
N LEU A 325 1.05 -6.29 -13.42
CA LEU A 325 1.64 -5.15 -12.73
C LEU A 325 2.33 -4.21 -13.74
N ASP A 326 3.05 -4.75 -14.71
CA ASP A 326 3.68 -3.97 -15.78
C ASP A 326 2.62 -3.21 -16.59
N ASP A 327 1.56 -3.89 -17.04
CA ASP A 327 0.45 -3.26 -17.77
C ASP A 327 -0.25 -2.18 -16.93
N HIS A 328 -0.45 -2.44 -15.63
CA HIS A 328 -1.04 -1.47 -14.70
C HIS A 328 -0.15 -0.23 -14.58
N TYR A 329 1.15 -0.38 -14.34
CA TYR A 329 2.05 0.77 -14.21
C TYR A 329 2.26 1.51 -15.52
N ASP A 330 2.35 0.81 -16.65
CA ASP A 330 2.45 1.44 -17.96
C ASP A 330 1.22 2.28 -18.26
N THR A 331 0.04 1.79 -17.90
CA THR A 331 -1.21 2.53 -18.03
C THR A 331 -1.23 3.76 -17.14
N LEU A 332 -0.87 3.62 -15.87
CA LEU A 332 -0.80 4.76 -14.94
C LEU A 332 0.23 5.80 -15.38
N ASN A 333 1.38 5.36 -15.90
CA ASN A 333 2.43 6.24 -16.42
C ASN A 333 1.96 6.98 -17.69
N CYS A 334 1.15 6.34 -18.53
CA CYS A 334 0.62 6.95 -19.75
C CYS A 334 -0.55 7.89 -19.47
N SER A 335 -1.43 7.56 -18.52
CA SER A 335 -2.61 8.38 -18.18
C SER A 335 -2.25 9.56 -17.26
N GLY A 336 -1.29 9.37 -16.36
CA GLY A 336 -1.00 10.31 -15.28
C GLY A 336 -2.08 10.33 -14.19
N GLU A 337 -3.00 9.36 -14.18
CA GLU A 337 -4.19 9.33 -13.31
C GLU A 337 -3.98 8.39 -12.12
N ALA A 338 -3.06 8.73 -11.21
CA ALA A 338 -2.90 8.04 -9.93
C ALA A 338 -2.24 8.94 -8.88
N THR A 339 -2.38 8.57 -7.61
CA THR A 339 -1.59 9.17 -6.52
C THR A 339 -0.78 8.10 -5.80
N PHE A 340 0.14 8.51 -4.93
CA PHE A 340 0.76 7.58 -4.00
C PHE A 340 -0.08 7.37 -2.73
N TYR A 341 -1.25 8.02 -2.63
CA TYR A 341 -2.09 7.98 -1.44
C TYR A 341 -3.23 6.99 -1.60
N GLN A 342 -3.38 6.10 -0.62
CA GLN A 342 -4.58 5.29 -0.51
C GLN A 342 -5.80 6.17 -0.25
N CYS A 343 -5.69 7.04 0.76
CA CYS A 343 -6.78 7.93 1.16
C CYS A 343 -6.26 9.10 2.01
N PHE A 344 -7.11 10.11 2.14
CA PHE A 344 -6.93 11.28 2.98
C PHE A 344 -8.01 11.31 4.07
N ILE A 345 -7.60 11.14 5.32
CA ILE A 345 -8.49 11.10 6.48
C ILE A 345 -8.61 12.50 7.07
N PRO A 346 -9.78 13.15 7.09
CA PRO A 346 -9.93 14.49 7.65
C PRO A 346 -9.67 14.48 9.16
N ILE A 347 -8.87 15.43 9.65
CA ILE A 347 -8.58 15.55 11.08
C ILE A 347 -9.82 16.08 11.81
N ALA A 348 -10.24 15.36 12.86
CA ALA A 348 -11.42 15.76 13.63
C ALA A 348 -11.18 17.06 14.43
N SER A 349 -12.21 17.89 14.54
CA SER A 349 -12.21 19.14 15.30
C SER A 349 -12.97 19.05 16.63
N GLU A 350 -13.94 18.14 16.74
CA GLU A 350 -14.79 17.99 17.91
C GLU A 350 -14.22 17.00 18.95
N PRO A 351 -14.23 17.29 20.26
CA PRO A 351 -13.54 16.47 21.28
C PRO A 351 -13.93 14.99 21.29
N ASN A 352 -15.21 14.66 21.06
CA ASN A 352 -15.66 13.27 21.00
C ASN A 352 -15.18 12.57 19.72
N ALA A 353 -15.23 13.27 18.59
CA ALA A 353 -14.75 12.77 17.30
C ALA A 353 -13.23 12.57 17.32
N ILE A 354 -12.48 13.48 17.95
CA ILE A 354 -11.03 13.36 18.16
C ILE A 354 -10.71 12.07 18.93
N ARG A 355 -11.33 11.84 20.09
CA ARG A 355 -11.09 10.60 20.86
C ARG A 355 -11.42 9.36 20.05
N GLN A 356 -12.51 9.38 19.28
CA GLN A 356 -12.91 8.25 18.45
C GLN A 356 -11.91 8.02 17.31
N GLN A 357 -11.46 9.08 16.63
CA GLN A 357 -10.49 9.02 15.54
C GLN A 357 -9.17 8.39 16.01
N PHE A 358 -8.64 8.82 17.15
CA PHE A 358 -7.41 8.25 17.71
C PHE A 358 -7.57 6.80 18.18
N GLN A 359 -8.76 6.41 18.67
CA GLN A 359 -9.05 5.00 18.94
C GLN A 359 -9.12 4.17 17.65
N ASN A 360 -9.69 4.72 16.59
CA ASN A 360 -9.77 4.06 15.28
C ASN A 360 -8.37 3.89 14.67
N LEU A 361 -7.53 4.92 14.75
CA LEU A 361 -6.13 4.89 14.32
C LEU A 361 -5.29 3.88 15.11
N ASP A 362 -5.41 3.82 16.44
CA ASP A 362 -4.72 2.81 17.26
C ASP A 362 -5.19 1.38 16.89
N GLY A 363 -6.48 1.21 16.61
CA GLY A 363 -7.03 -0.04 16.08
C GLY A 363 -6.45 -0.42 14.73
N MET A 364 -6.40 0.52 13.78
CA MET A 364 -5.80 0.36 12.45
C MET A 364 -4.34 -0.08 12.56
N LEU A 365 -3.50 0.66 13.29
CA LEU A 365 -2.06 0.37 13.44
C LEU A 365 -1.81 -1.02 14.08
N ARG A 366 -2.66 -1.45 15.01
CA ARG A 366 -2.59 -2.81 15.57
C ARG A 366 -2.98 -3.88 14.57
N ILE A 367 -3.99 -3.64 13.73
CA ILE A 367 -4.36 -4.53 12.64
C ILE A 367 -3.19 -4.65 11.66
N ILE A 368 -2.55 -3.53 11.28
CA ILE A 368 -1.38 -3.50 10.39
C ILE A 368 -0.27 -4.41 10.93
N GLY A 369 0.10 -4.28 12.20
CA GLY A 369 1.18 -5.09 12.78
C GLY A 369 0.85 -6.58 12.86
N ALA A 370 -0.42 -6.93 13.12
CA ALA A 370 -0.87 -8.31 13.12
C ALA A 370 -0.98 -8.89 11.70
N LEU A 371 -1.38 -8.08 10.73
CA LEU A 371 -1.45 -8.41 9.31
C LEU A 371 -0.07 -8.68 8.75
N ASP A 372 0.90 -7.78 8.98
CA ASP A 372 2.29 -7.96 8.55
C ASP A 372 2.89 -9.27 9.07
N ARG A 373 2.61 -9.62 10.34
CA ARG A 373 3.03 -10.89 10.92
C ARG A 373 2.41 -12.11 10.23
N VAL A 374 1.14 -12.03 9.84
CA VAL A 374 0.47 -13.10 9.07
C VAL A 374 1.09 -13.22 7.68
N LEU A 375 1.28 -12.09 6.98
CA LEU A 375 1.88 -12.05 5.65
C LEU A 375 3.29 -12.64 5.67
N THR A 376 4.12 -12.22 6.62
CA THR A 376 5.48 -12.75 6.82
C THR A 376 5.50 -14.27 7.02
N LEU A 377 4.48 -14.84 7.66
CA LEU A 377 4.40 -16.27 7.92
C LEU A 377 3.83 -17.07 6.75
N ILE A 378 2.95 -16.49 5.94
CA ILE A 378 2.26 -17.19 4.85
C ILE A 378 3.00 -17.09 3.51
N SER A 379 3.77 -16.03 3.27
CA SER A 379 4.53 -15.83 2.04
C SER A 379 6.04 -15.94 2.24
N SER A 380 6.74 -16.26 1.14
CA SER A 380 8.20 -16.19 1.01
C SER A 380 8.64 -14.89 0.37
#